data_AF-A0A1L5L288-F1
#
_entry.id   AF-A0A1L5L288-F1
#
_cell.length_a   1.000
_cell.length_b   1.000
_cell.length_c   1.000
_cell.angle_alpha   90.00
_cell.angle_beta   90.00
_cell.angle_gamma   90.00
#
_symmetry.space_group_name_H-M   'P 1'
#
loop_
_entity.id
_entity.type
_entity.pdbx_description
1 polymer ?
#
loop_
_entity_poly.entity_id
_entity_poly.type
_entity_poly.pdbx_seq_one_letter_code
_entity_poly.pdbx_strand_id
1 'polypeptide(L)'
;PAGYELAFGQLTGTLNPEQDITETSHDDDGRATRTLSRWNAGIRRDDEEILLSRTQGGIVSWKRDDREMVIRRPELVTFRPLTDNDRGNHSGFDRAAWFAAGRYAIVTETKIHESDDGLVAEYQYELADPNHTPVSVTYHVNSDMRMQLTVEYPGNATDMASLPAFGIEWELPGEYDRLRYYGPGPEETYRDRKQGGKLGIWDATAKASMAPYLMVQETGSHEDVRWLEATDIQGHGLRVTQRGDRHFTASLLPWNTYMIEAARRHED
;
A
#
# COMPACT_ATOMS: atom_id res chain seq x y z
N PRO A 1 -14.44 33.63 13.76
CA PRO A 1 -14.04 33.75 15.19
C PRO A 1 -12.61 34.33 15.25
N ALA A 2 -12.18 34.91 16.38
CA ALA A 2 -10.78 35.28 16.54
C ALA A 2 -9.89 34.04 16.33
N GLY A 3 -8.77 34.17 15.60
CA GLY A 3 -7.88 33.06 15.24
C GLY A 3 -8.30 32.24 14.01
N TYR A 4 -9.35 32.65 13.30
CA TYR A 4 -9.73 32.01 12.03
C TYR A 4 -8.65 32.24 10.96
N GLU A 5 -8.12 31.15 10.40
CA GLU A 5 -7.13 31.22 9.32
C GLU A 5 -7.81 31.58 8.00
N LEU A 6 -7.36 32.66 7.36
CA LEU A 6 -7.92 33.14 6.09
C LEU A 6 -7.19 32.56 4.87
N ALA A 7 -5.88 32.35 4.99
CA ALA A 7 -5.03 31.82 3.95
C ALA A 7 -3.79 31.17 4.59
N PHE A 8 -3.24 30.17 3.92
CA PHE A 8 -1.94 29.61 4.27
C PHE A 8 -1.11 29.39 2.99
N GLY A 9 0.19 29.27 3.19
CA GLY A 9 1.14 28.82 2.19
C GLY A 9 2.23 28.01 2.88
N GLN A 10 2.87 27.11 2.14
CA GLN A 10 3.94 26.28 2.65
C GLN A 10 5.00 26.06 1.58
N LEU A 11 6.25 25.92 2.01
CA LEU A 11 7.38 25.50 1.19
C LEU A 11 8.08 24.37 1.94
N THR A 12 8.55 23.37 1.21
CA THR A 12 9.40 22.31 1.75
C THR A 12 10.85 22.58 1.39
N GLY A 13 11.74 22.31 2.34
CA GLY A 13 13.17 22.28 2.11
C GLY A 13 13.71 20.93 2.55
N THR A 14 14.64 20.37 1.77
CA THR A 14 15.42 19.21 2.20
C THR A 14 16.52 19.75 3.10
N LEU A 15 16.43 19.47 4.39
CA LEU A 15 17.61 19.52 5.24
C LEU A 15 18.43 18.30 4.82
N ASN A 16 19.66 18.49 4.36
CA ASN A 16 20.60 17.39 4.21
C ASN A 16 21.14 17.05 5.60
N PRO A 17 20.74 15.94 6.23
CA PRO A 17 21.68 15.17 7.00
C PRO A 17 22.40 14.27 6.00
N GLU A 18 23.73 14.35 5.90
CA GLU A 18 24.55 13.19 5.49
C GLU A 18 24.51 12.09 6.57
N GLN A 19 23.36 11.93 7.21
CA GLN A 19 22.96 10.79 7.98
C GLN A 19 21.66 10.37 7.30
N ASP A 20 21.75 9.37 6.42
CA ASP A 20 20.72 8.35 6.44
C ASP A 20 20.34 8.17 7.90
N ILE A 21 19.04 8.27 8.21
CA ILE A 21 18.55 7.80 9.50
C ILE A 21 19.10 6.39 9.56
N THR A 22 20.20 6.24 10.31
CA THR A 22 20.94 5.00 10.34
C THR A 22 19.92 4.08 10.92
N GLU A 23 19.48 3.14 10.09
CA GLU A 23 18.68 2.03 10.54
C GLU A 23 19.36 1.59 11.82
N THR A 24 18.65 1.63 12.94
CA THR A 24 19.17 1.08 14.18
C THR A 24 19.31 -0.41 13.92
N SER A 25 20.45 -0.79 13.33
CA SER A 25 20.95 -2.15 13.30
C SER A 25 20.97 -2.53 14.75
N HIS A 26 20.10 -3.46 15.12
CA HIS A 26 20.22 -4.07 16.42
C HIS A 26 21.52 -4.85 16.37
N ASP A 27 22.55 -4.32 17.04
CA ASP A 27 23.68 -5.13 17.48
C ASP A 27 23.08 -6.18 18.42
N ASP A 28 22.80 -7.38 17.91
CA ASP A 28 22.53 -8.51 18.79
C ASP A 28 22.87 -9.87 18.16
N ASP A 29 23.35 -10.75 19.03
CA ASP A 29 23.90 -12.10 18.80
C ASP A 29 22.90 -13.12 18.21
N GLY A 30 21.69 -12.70 17.84
CA GLY A 30 20.60 -13.53 17.33
C GLY A 30 20.38 -13.37 15.83
N ARG A 31 21.03 -14.21 15.01
CA ARG A 31 20.75 -14.23 13.56
C ARG A 31 19.33 -14.70 13.30
N ALA A 32 18.57 -13.93 12.50
CA ALA A 32 17.28 -14.37 11.99
C ALA A 32 17.41 -15.74 11.30
N THR A 33 16.54 -16.68 11.64
CA THR A 33 16.50 -18.01 11.04
C THR A 33 15.71 -17.95 9.75
N ARG A 34 16.28 -18.50 8.68
CA ARG A 34 15.69 -18.58 7.35
C ARG A 34 15.33 -20.03 7.06
N THR A 35 14.20 -20.26 6.41
CA THR A 35 13.77 -21.62 6.05
C THR A 35 13.16 -21.60 4.66
N LEU A 36 13.79 -22.30 3.73
CA LEU A 36 13.24 -22.53 2.39
C LEU A 36 12.54 -23.89 2.38
N SER A 37 11.24 -23.91 2.14
CA SER A 37 10.48 -25.15 1.93
C SER A 37 9.90 -25.20 0.52
N ARG A 38 9.25 -26.33 0.22
CA ARG A 38 8.59 -26.58 -1.08
C ARG A 38 7.49 -25.57 -1.39
N TRP A 39 6.74 -25.14 -0.38
CA TRP A 39 5.52 -24.33 -0.58
C TRP A 39 5.68 -22.89 -0.11
N ASN A 40 6.43 -22.68 0.97
CA ASN A 40 6.69 -21.37 1.54
C ASN A 40 8.17 -21.20 1.87
N ALA A 41 8.62 -19.97 1.98
CA ALA A 41 9.86 -19.61 2.63
C ALA A 41 9.55 -18.69 3.82
N GLY A 42 10.30 -18.84 4.91
CA GLY A 42 10.11 -18.05 6.11
C GLY A 42 11.41 -17.42 6.59
N ILE A 43 11.27 -16.26 7.23
CA ILE A 43 12.33 -15.63 8.04
C ILE A 43 11.73 -15.32 9.40
N ARG A 44 12.47 -15.65 10.46
CA ARG A 44 12.03 -15.52 11.85
C ARG A 44 13.14 -14.94 12.72
N ARG A 45 12.80 -13.96 13.56
CA ARG A 45 13.66 -13.42 14.61
C ARG A 45 12.82 -13.29 15.87
N ASP A 46 13.27 -13.93 16.95
CA ASP A 46 12.52 -14.00 18.21
C ASP A 46 11.06 -14.46 17.98
N ASP A 47 10.10 -13.60 18.33
CA ASP A 47 8.65 -13.84 18.18
C ASP A 47 8.06 -13.22 16.91
N GLU A 48 8.89 -12.70 16.00
CA GLU A 48 8.49 -12.16 14.70
C GLU A 48 8.78 -13.13 13.55
N GLU A 49 7.81 -13.34 12.67
CA GLU A 49 7.91 -14.25 11.53
C GLU A 49 7.22 -13.66 10.30
N ILE A 50 7.87 -13.79 9.14
CA ILE A 50 7.31 -13.46 7.82
C ILE A 50 7.34 -14.72 6.96
N LEU A 51 6.22 -15.05 6.31
CA LEU A 51 6.10 -16.17 5.36
C LEU A 51 5.78 -15.68 3.95
N LEU A 52 6.60 -16.10 2.99
CA LEU A 52 6.46 -15.84 1.56
C LEU A 52 6.03 -17.14 0.86
N SER A 53 4.93 -17.10 0.11
CA SER A 53 4.38 -18.28 -0.52
C SER A 53 4.84 -18.46 -1.96
N ARG A 54 5.25 -19.67 -2.32
CA ARG A 54 5.57 -20.07 -3.70
C ARG A 54 4.34 -20.34 -4.57
N THR A 55 3.17 -20.50 -3.95
CA THR A 55 1.92 -20.87 -4.65
C THR A 55 0.91 -19.75 -4.67
N GLN A 56 0.89 -18.91 -3.63
CA GLN A 56 -0.03 -17.77 -3.58
C GLN A 56 0.54 -16.51 -4.21
N GLY A 57 1.86 -16.43 -4.42
CA GLY A 57 2.46 -15.32 -5.17
C GLY A 57 2.91 -14.11 -4.33
N GLY A 58 2.95 -14.21 -3.01
CA GLY A 58 3.32 -13.08 -2.16
C GLY A 58 3.51 -13.47 -0.71
N ILE A 59 3.61 -12.46 0.16
CA ILE A 59 3.54 -12.64 1.61
C ILE A 59 2.17 -13.21 2.00
N VAL A 60 2.15 -14.19 2.90
CA VAL A 60 0.91 -14.84 3.36
C VAL A 60 0.77 -14.82 4.88
N SER A 61 1.83 -14.41 5.59
CA SER A 61 1.84 -14.18 7.03
C SER A 61 2.93 -13.16 7.37
N TRP A 62 2.59 -12.26 8.28
CA TRP A 62 3.53 -11.45 9.03
C TRP A 62 2.97 -11.31 10.44
N LYS A 63 3.64 -11.89 11.42
CA LYS A 63 3.21 -11.82 12.82
C LYS A 63 4.35 -11.41 13.73
N ARG A 64 3.99 -10.82 14.88
CA ARG A 64 4.88 -10.53 16.01
C ARG A 64 4.11 -10.79 17.30
N ASP A 65 4.72 -11.44 18.27
CA ASP A 65 4.10 -11.77 19.58
C ASP A 65 2.75 -12.52 19.42
N ASP A 66 2.71 -13.52 18.53
CA ASP A 66 1.51 -14.28 18.12
C ASP A 66 0.36 -13.43 17.53
N ARG A 67 0.62 -12.16 17.22
CA ARG A 67 -0.34 -11.26 16.60
C ARG A 67 -0.09 -11.14 15.11
N GLU A 68 -1.04 -11.58 14.31
CA GLU A 68 -0.97 -11.49 12.86
C GLU A 68 -1.24 -10.05 12.40
N MET A 69 -0.37 -9.52 11.54
CA MET A 69 -0.51 -8.22 10.87
C MET A 69 -0.94 -8.40 9.41
N VAL A 70 -0.55 -9.51 8.78
CA VAL A 70 -0.87 -9.84 7.38
C VAL A 70 -1.44 -11.25 7.33
N ILE A 71 -2.73 -11.39 7.07
CA ILE A 71 -3.40 -12.71 7.04
C ILE A 71 -3.57 -13.29 5.63
N ARG A 72 -3.31 -12.46 4.60
CA ARG A 72 -3.55 -12.77 3.19
C ARG A 72 -2.54 -12.04 2.32
N ARG A 73 -2.33 -12.56 1.11
CA ARG A 73 -1.50 -11.85 0.12
C ARG A 73 -2.13 -10.50 -0.26
N PRO A 74 -1.32 -9.45 -0.42
CA PRO A 74 -1.79 -8.22 -1.03
C PRO A 74 -2.16 -8.44 -2.51
N GLU A 75 -3.13 -7.66 -3.00
CA GLU A 75 -3.61 -7.75 -4.39
C GLU A 75 -3.08 -6.58 -5.23
N LEU A 76 -2.77 -6.84 -6.51
CA LEU A 76 -2.49 -5.78 -7.48
C LEU A 76 -3.78 -5.05 -7.80
N VAL A 77 -3.75 -3.72 -7.72
CA VAL A 77 -4.90 -2.87 -8.02
C VAL A 77 -4.57 -1.99 -9.20
N THR A 78 -5.37 -2.13 -10.26
CA THR A 78 -5.27 -1.35 -11.51
C THR A 78 -6.47 -0.42 -11.70
N PHE A 79 -7.35 -0.34 -10.71
CA PHE A 79 -8.63 0.34 -10.75
C PHE A 79 -8.84 1.15 -9.47
N ARG A 80 -9.68 2.18 -9.55
CA ARG A 80 -10.21 2.89 -8.37
C ARG A 80 -11.72 3.05 -8.54
N PRO A 81 -12.52 3.05 -7.47
CA PRO A 81 -13.95 3.29 -7.58
C PRO A 81 -14.26 4.57 -8.36
N LEU A 82 -15.35 4.56 -9.11
CA LEU A 82 -15.70 5.67 -9.97
C LEU A 82 -16.22 6.84 -9.12
N THR A 83 -15.68 8.03 -9.38
CA THR A 83 -16.32 9.28 -8.94
C THR A 83 -17.47 9.64 -9.88
N ASP A 84 -18.32 10.58 -9.47
CA ASP A 84 -19.35 11.11 -10.38
C ASP A 84 -18.77 11.74 -11.65
N ASN A 85 -17.56 12.32 -11.59
CA ASN A 85 -16.85 12.81 -12.78
C ASN A 85 -16.49 11.67 -13.75
N ASP A 86 -16.02 10.53 -13.22
CA ASP A 86 -15.70 9.35 -14.03
C ASP A 86 -16.95 8.71 -14.64
N ARG A 87 -18.09 8.78 -13.94
CA ARG A 87 -19.38 8.35 -14.48
C ARG A 87 -19.85 9.29 -15.59
N GLY A 88 -19.73 10.60 -15.37
CA GLY A 88 -20.14 11.63 -16.31
C GLY A 88 -19.32 11.67 -17.61
N ASN A 89 -18.05 11.26 -17.56
CA ASN A 89 -17.18 11.20 -18.74
C ASN A 89 -17.08 9.79 -19.37
N HIS A 90 -17.91 8.83 -18.93
CA HIS A 90 -17.90 7.44 -19.39
C HIS A 90 -16.60 6.65 -19.15
N SER A 91 -15.73 7.09 -18.24
CA SER A 91 -14.48 6.40 -17.89
C SER A 91 -14.72 4.94 -17.46
N GLY A 92 -15.86 4.64 -16.84
CA GLY A 92 -16.21 3.25 -16.48
C GLY A 92 -16.32 2.32 -17.69
N PHE A 93 -16.79 2.81 -18.85
CA PHE A 93 -16.84 2.06 -20.10
C PHE A 93 -15.44 1.99 -20.74
N ASP A 94 -14.78 3.14 -20.90
CA ASP A 94 -13.50 3.23 -21.61
C ASP A 94 -12.35 2.49 -20.91
N ARG A 95 -12.42 2.38 -19.58
CA ARG A 95 -11.37 1.81 -18.72
C ARG A 95 -11.79 0.53 -18.03
N ALA A 96 -12.89 -0.10 -18.46
CA ALA A 96 -13.46 -1.29 -17.83
C ALA A 96 -12.46 -2.46 -17.70
N ALA A 97 -11.58 -2.64 -18.70
CA ALA A 97 -10.56 -3.70 -18.69
C ALA A 97 -9.67 -3.63 -17.44
N TRP A 98 -9.39 -2.42 -16.95
CA TRP A 98 -8.57 -2.20 -15.76
C TRP A 98 -9.22 -2.68 -14.46
N PHE A 99 -10.54 -2.83 -14.41
CA PHE A 99 -11.23 -3.41 -13.25
C PHE A 99 -10.82 -4.86 -13.02
N ALA A 100 -10.74 -5.64 -14.10
CA ALA A 100 -10.40 -7.07 -14.06
C ALA A 100 -8.89 -7.33 -14.07
N ALA A 101 -8.10 -6.47 -14.73
CA ALA A 101 -6.69 -6.66 -14.98
C ALA A 101 -5.86 -7.00 -13.73
N GLY A 102 -5.90 -6.16 -12.69
CA GLY A 102 -5.25 -6.43 -11.41
C GLY A 102 -5.95 -7.50 -10.58
N ARG A 103 -7.30 -7.47 -10.54
CA ARG A 103 -8.14 -8.38 -9.74
C ARG A 103 -7.88 -9.85 -10.02
N TYR A 104 -7.73 -10.18 -11.30
CA TYR A 104 -7.56 -11.54 -11.78
C TYR A 104 -6.14 -11.80 -12.29
N ALA A 105 -5.18 -10.95 -11.91
CA ALA A 105 -3.78 -11.16 -12.22
C ALA A 105 -3.29 -12.51 -11.68
N ILE A 106 -2.42 -13.17 -12.44
CA ILE A 106 -1.86 -14.47 -12.08
C ILE A 106 -0.35 -14.38 -11.93
N VAL A 107 0.22 -15.24 -11.09
CA VAL A 107 1.67 -15.40 -11.01
C VAL A 107 2.12 -16.47 -11.99
N THR A 108 3.05 -16.12 -12.87
CA THR A 108 3.61 -17.02 -13.89
C THR A 108 4.98 -17.53 -13.49
N GLU A 109 5.76 -16.75 -12.74
CA GLU A 109 7.06 -17.17 -12.23
C GLU A 109 7.24 -16.79 -10.76
N THR A 110 7.97 -17.63 -10.03
CA THR A 110 8.30 -17.38 -8.62
C THR A 110 9.69 -17.87 -8.30
N LYS A 111 10.49 -16.99 -7.72
CA LYS A 111 11.84 -17.31 -7.24
C LYS A 111 12.00 -16.78 -5.83
N ILE A 112 12.24 -17.68 -4.88
CA ILE A 112 12.56 -17.33 -3.50
C ILE A 112 13.90 -17.92 -3.11
N HIS A 113 14.81 -17.07 -2.64
CA HIS A 113 16.20 -17.39 -2.33
C HIS A 113 16.71 -16.54 -1.17
N GLU A 114 17.71 -17.05 -0.46
CA GLU A 114 18.40 -16.28 0.58
C GLU A 114 19.27 -15.19 -0.05
N SER A 115 19.37 -14.05 0.61
CA SER A 115 20.36 -12.99 0.36
C SER A 115 21.36 -12.95 1.52
N ASP A 116 22.41 -12.13 1.39
CA ASP A 116 23.40 -11.96 2.45
C ASP A 116 22.74 -11.49 3.76
N ASP A 117 21.76 -10.60 3.67
CA ASP A 117 21.07 -9.96 4.79
C ASP A 117 19.70 -10.56 5.13
N GLY A 118 19.17 -11.52 4.37
CA GLY A 118 17.85 -12.10 4.66
C GLY A 118 17.28 -13.01 3.56
N LEU A 119 16.07 -12.68 3.09
CA LEU A 119 15.27 -13.47 2.16
C LEU A 119 14.69 -12.59 1.06
N VAL A 120 14.81 -13.01 -0.19
CA VAL A 120 14.25 -12.32 -1.36
C VAL A 120 13.27 -13.24 -2.07
N ALA A 121 12.04 -12.75 -2.27
CA ALA A 121 11.04 -13.37 -3.12
C ALA A 121 10.70 -12.46 -4.30
N GLU A 122 10.92 -12.97 -5.50
CA GLU A 122 10.63 -12.35 -6.78
C GLU A 122 9.46 -13.08 -7.42
N TYR A 123 8.41 -12.32 -7.76
CA TYR A 123 7.20 -12.82 -8.40
C TYR A 123 6.98 -12.09 -9.72
N GLN A 124 6.75 -12.85 -10.79
CA GLN A 124 6.30 -12.31 -12.06
C GLN A 124 4.79 -12.51 -12.15
N TYR A 125 4.06 -11.40 -12.17
CA TYR A 125 2.63 -11.37 -12.43
C TYR A 125 2.37 -11.08 -13.90
N GLU A 126 1.24 -11.57 -14.40
CA GLU A 126 0.58 -11.10 -15.61
C GLU A 126 -0.78 -10.53 -15.23
N LEU A 127 -1.06 -9.30 -15.67
CA LEU A 127 -2.39 -8.71 -15.55
C LEU A 127 -3.37 -9.46 -16.45
N ALA A 128 -4.63 -9.55 -16.03
CA ALA A 128 -5.72 -10.13 -16.81
C ALA A 128 -6.26 -9.15 -17.88
N ASP A 129 -5.35 -8.49 -18.62
CA ASP A 129 -5.65 -7.68 -19.77
C ASP A 129 -5.31 -8.44 -21.08
N PRO A 130 -5.78 -7.99 -22.26
CA PRO A 130 -5.51 -8.70 -23.52
C PRO A 130 -4.03 -8.88 -23.86
N ASN A 131 -3.16 -8.03 -23.32
CA ASN A 131 -1.72 -8.09 -23.58
C ASN A 131 -0.94 -8.93 -22.56
N HIS A 132 -1.60 -9.49 -21.53
CA HIS A 132 -0.94 -10.21 -20.44
C HIS A 132 0.22 -9.40 -19.84
N THR A 133 -0.04 -8.13 -19.53
CA THR A 133 1.00 -7.15 -19.18
C THR A 133 1.81 -7.63 -17.97
N PRO A 134 3.15 -7.76 -18.08
CA PRO A 134 3.97 -8.27 -16.99
C PRO A 134 4.12 -7.23 -15.88
N VAL A 135 3.99 -7.64 -14.63
CA VAL A 135 4.27 -6.83 -13.42
C VAL A 135 5.21 -7.59 -12.51
N SER A 136 6.36 -6.99 -12.15
CA SER A 136 7.28 -7.60 -11.20
C SER A 136 6.92 -7.16 -9.78
N VAL A 137 6.93 -8.11 -8.84
CA VAL A 137 6.73 -7.85 -7.41
C VAL A 137 7.86 -8.51 -6.64
N THR A 138 8.66 -7.72 -5.94
CA THR A 138 9.80 -8.20 -5.17
C THR A 138 9.64 -7.83 -3.71
N TYR A 139 9.72 -8.84 -2.84
CA TYR A 139 9.80 -8.70 -1.39
C TYR A 139 11.22 -9.04 -0.96
N HIS A 140 11.92 -8.08 -0.35
CA HIS A 140 13.22 -8.31 0.27
C HIS A 140 13.10 -8.07 1.77
N VAL A 141 13.17 -9.14 2.54
CA VAL A 141 13.09 -9.11 4.00
C VAL A 141 14.48 -9.29 4.57
N ASN A 142 14.96 -8.32 5.35
CA ASN A 142 16.26 -8.40 6.00
C ASN A 142 16.17 -9.09 7.38
N SER A 143 17.31 -9.31 8.02
CA SER A 143 17.42 -10.00 9.31
C SER A 143 16.94 -9.13 10.50
N ASP A 144 16.63 -7.86 10.27
CA ASP A 144 15.95 -6.96 11.22
C ASP A 144 14.43 -6.95 11.02
N MET A 145 13.89 -7.91 10.25
CA MET A 145 12.47 -8.05 9.95
C MET A 145 11.86 -6.82 9.25
N ARG A 146 12.69 -6.04 8.56
CA ARG A 146 12.23 -4.99 7.64
C ARG A 146 12.05 -5.57 6.26
N MET A 147 10.93 -5.21 5.63
CA MET A 147 10.59 -5.67 4.29
C MET A 147 10.57 -4.49 3.32
N GLN A 148 11.45 -4.55 2.32
CA GLN A 148 11.36 -3.70 1.15
C GLN A 148 10.44 -4.36 0.13
N LEU A 149 9.37 -3.66 -0.24
CA LEU A 149 8.49 -4.03 -1.35
C LEU A 149 8.80 -3.16 -2.57
N THR A 150 9.04 -3.80 -3.70
CA THR A 150 9.12 -3.15 -5.02
C THR A 150 8.04 -3.74 -5.91
N VAL A 151 7.24 -2.86 -6.54
CA VAL A 151 6.25 -3.25 -7.56
C VAL A 151 6.55 -2.45 -8.81
N GLU A 152 6.85 -3.13 -9.92
CA GLU A 152 7.19 -2.45 -11.18
C GLU A 152 6.18 -2.78 -12.26
N TYR A 153 5.61 -1.72 -12.80
CA TYR A 153 4.72 -1.77 -13.93
C TYR A 153 5.42 -1.14 -15.15
N PRO A 154 5.57 -1.87 -16.26
CA PRO A 154 6.37 -1.45 -17.41
C PRO A 154 5.71 -0.34 -18.24
N GLY A 155 4.46 0.03 -17.93
CA GLY A 155 3.66 0.94 -18.75
C GLY A 155 2.69 0.20 -19.67
N ASN A 156 1.81 0.99 -20.30
CA ASN A 156 0.80 0.50 -21.22
C ASN A 156 1.37 0.26 -22.62
N ALA A 157 0.85 -0.76 -23.31
CA ALA A 157 0.92 -0.78 -24.77
C ALA A 157 0.18 0.44 -25.35
N THR A 158 0.64 0.93 -26.51
CA THR A 158 0.21 2.20 -27.11
C THR A 158 -1.31 2.29 -27.40
N ASP A 159 -1.99 1.15 -27.49
CA ASP A 159 -3.41 1.00 -27.85
C ASP A 159 -4.35 0.81 -26.64
N MET A 160 -3.83 0.85 -25.41
CA MET A 160 -4.64 0.69 -24.21
C MET A 160 -5.16 2.02 -23.66
N ALA A 161 -6.35 1.99 -23.06
CA ALA A 161 -6.87 3.12 -22.30
C ALA A 161 -5.95 3.48 -21.12
N SER A 162 -5.92 4.75 -20.73
CA SER A 162 -5.11 5.22 -19.60
C SER A 162 -5.44 4.44 -18.31
N LEU A 163 -4.40 4.03 -17.59
CA LEU A 163 -4.50 3.33 -16.31
C LEU A 163 -5.06 4.27 -15.22
N PRO A 164 -6.22 3.98 -14.59
CA PRO A 164 -6.84 4.89 -13.63
C PRO A 164 -6.13 4.93 -12.26
N ALA A 165 -5.59 3.79 -11.82
CA ALA A 165 -4.79 3.66 -10.61
C ALA A 165 -3.81 2.49 -10.78
N PHE A 166 -2.67 2.53 -10.12
CA PHE A 166 -1.75 1.40 -10.02
C PHE A 166 -1.18 1.33 -8.61
N GLY A 167 -1.32 0.20 -7.95
CA GLY A 167 -0.82 0.00 -6.61
C GLY A 167 -1.01 -1.41 -6.12
N ILE A 168 -0.85 -1.56 -4.82
CA ILE A 168 -1.00 -2.82 -4.10
C ILE A 168 -1.91 -2.58 -2.90
N GLU A 169 -2.93 -3.41 -2.73
CA GLU A 169 -3.92 -3.29 -1.66
C GLU A 169 -3.68 -4.40 -0.64
N TRP A 170 -3.55 -4.01 0.63
CA TRP A 170 -3.30 -4.92 1.75
C TRP A 170 -4.59 -5.10 2.56
N GLU A 171 -5.00 -6.35 2.77
CA GLU A 171 -6.09 -6.69 3.71
C GLU A 171 -5.48 -6.94 5.10
N LEU A 172 -5.76 -6.03 6.03
CA LEU A 172 -5.30 -6.10 7.41
C LEU A 172 -6.42 -6.62 8.33
N PRO A 173 -6.10 -7.28 9.45
CA PRO A 173 -7.07 -7.51 10.51
C PRO A 173 -7.78 -6.22 10.94
N GLY A 174 -9.10 -6.27 11.11
CA GLY A 174 -9.93 -5.08 11.32
C GLY A 174 -9.67 -4.28 12.61
N GLU A 175 -8.86 -4.82 13.51
CA GLU A 175 -8.35 -4.14 14.70
C GLU A 175 -7.28 -3.07 14.39
N TYR A 176 -6.61 -3.15 13.23
CA TYR A 176 -5.64 -2.16 12.78
C TYR A 176 -6.35 -0.99 12.09
N ASP A 177 -7.24 -0.32 12.83
CA ASP A 177 -8.13 0.72 12.32
C ASP A 177 -7.60 2.15 12.56
N ARG A 178 -6.45 2.33 13.20
CA ARG A 178 -5.83 3.63 13.48
C ARG A 178 -4.84 3.98 12.39
N LEU A 179 -5.17 5.03 11.64
CA LEU A 179 -4.30 5.66 10.66
C LEU A 179 -3.53 6.78 11.35
N ARG A 180 -2.21 6.77 11.18
CA ARG A 180 -1.36 7.94 11.42
C ARG A 180 -0.38 8.10 10.29
N TYR A 181 -0.23 9.30 9.73
CA TYR A 181 0.64 9.47 8.56
C TYR A 181 1.31 10.85 8.55
N TYR A 182 2.45 10.94 7.85
CA TYR A 182 3.12 12.21 7.56
C TYR A 182 2.95 12.57 6.09
N GLY A 183 2.18 13.63 5.84
CA GLY A 183 1.85 14.09 4.50
C GLY A 183 0.90 15.30 4.51
N PRO A 184 0.44 15.75 3.33
CA PRO A 184 -0.69 16.67 3.18
C PRO A 184 -1.98 16.16 3.85
N GLY A 185 -2.64 17.03 4.60
CA GLY A 185 -3.89 16.70 5.30
C GLY A 185 -4.45 17.86 6.12
N PRO A 186 -5.40 17.60 7.05
CA PRO A 186 -5.93 16.27 7.40
C PRO A 186 -6.94 15.69 6.40
N GLU A 187 -7.53 16.50 5.53
CA GLU A 187 -8.51 16.05 4.54
C GLU A 187 -7.85 15.26 3.39
N GLU A 188 -8.66 14.46 2.69
CA GLU A 188 -8.22 13.69 1.53
C GLU A 188 -7.63 14.62 0.44
N THR A 189 -6.51 14.19 -0.15
CA THR A 189 -5.83 14.87 -1.24
C THR A 189 -5.68 13.95 -2.45
N TYR A 190 -5.80 14.56 -3.62
CA TYR A 190 -5.65 13.88 -4.91
C TYR A 190 -4.64 14.63 -5.77
N ARG A 191 -4.11 13.95 -6.79
CA ARG A 191 -3.04 14.48 -7.65
C ARG A 191 -3.32 15.88 -8.20
N ASP A 192 -4.57 16.17 -8.56
CA ASP A 192 -5.06 17.46 -9.06
C ASP A 192 -5.72 18.34 -7.98
N ARG A 193 -5.88 17.82 -6.75
CA ARG A 193 -6.49 18.50 -5.59
C ARG A 193 -5.72 18.25 -4.29
N LYS A 194 -4.46 18.69 -4.24
CA LYS A 194 -3.60 18.57 -3.04
C LYS A 194 -3.12 19.87 -2.41
N GLN A 195 -3.25 21.00 -3.10
CA GLN A 195 -2.75 22.31 -2.62
C GLN A 195 -3.47 22.83 -1.36
N GLY A 196 -4.66 22.28 -1.04
CA GLY A 196 -5.38 22.59 0.19
C GLY A 196 -4.89 21.83 1.42
N GLY A 197 -4.09 20.76 1.26
CA GLY A 197 -3.59 19.98 2.38
C GLY A 197 -2.31 20.57 2.96
N LYS A 198 -2.26 20.74 4.29
CA LYS A 198 -1.04 21.15 5.00
C LYS A 198 -0.15 19.94 5.23
N LEU A 199 1.15 20.09 5.00
CA LEU A 199 2.12 19.07 5.36
C LEU A 199 2.20 18.97 6.89
N GLY A 200 1.89 17.80 7.42
CA GLY A 200 1.83 17.58 8.87
C GLY A 200 1.71 16.10 9.21
N ILE A 201 1.68 15.80 10.51
CA ILE A 201 1.34 14.48 11.00
C ILE A 201 -0.14 14.52 11.37
N TRP A 202 -0.90 13.60 10.80
CA TRP A 202 -2.34 13.52 10.96
C TRP A 202 -2.75 12.13 11.42
N ASP A 203 -3.86 12.07 12.14
CA ASP A 203 -4.41 10.86 12.73
C ASP A 203 -5.90 10.72 12.38
N ALA A 204 -6.33 9.51 12.05
CA ALA A 204 -7.72 9.18 11.75
C ALA A 204 -8.02 7.72 12.11
N THR A 205 -9.28 7.35 11.99
CA THR A 205 -9.69 5.94 11.99
C THR A 205 -10.01 5.54 10.56
N ALA A 206 -9.89 4.26 10.19
CA ALA A 206 -10.24 3.79 8.85
C ALA A 206 -11.63 4.28 8.40
N LYS A 207 -12.61 4.23 9.31
CA LYS A 207 -13.96 4.74 9.08
C LYS A 207 -14.01 6.26 8.89
N ALA A 208 -13.25 7.03 9.67
CA ALA A 208 -13.21 8.48 9.55
C ALA A 208 -12.46 8.95 8.29
N SER A 209 -11.59 8.10 7.73
CA SER A 209 -10.90 8.37 6.46
C SER A 209 -11.82 8.29 5.24
N MET A 210 -13.02 7.71 5.38
CA MET A 210 -14.03 7.77 4.32
C MET A 210 -14.80 9.09 4.35
N ALA A 211 -14.69 9.85 3.26
CA ALA A 211 -15.49 11.05 3.10
C ALA A 211 -16.98 10.69 2.95
N PRO A 212 -17.89 11.48 3.55
CA PRO A 212 -19.33 11.18 3.57
C PRO A 212 -20.01 11.63 2.26
N TYR A 213 -19.51 11.19 1.10
CA TYR A 213 -20.15 11.44 -0.19
C TYR A 213 -21.52 10.76 -0.25
N LEU A 214 -22.54 11.43 -0.83
CA LEU A 214 -23.89 10.87 -0.90
C LEU A 214 -23.94 9.55 -1.70
N MET A 215 -23.25 9.55 -2.84
CA MET A 215 -22.93 8.33 -3.59
C MET A 215 -21.56 7.83 -3.13
N VAL A 216 -21.48 6.54 -2.82
CA VAL A 216 -20.19 5.93 -2.51
C VAL A 216 -19.30 5.96 -3.76
N GLN A 217 -18.04 6.35 -3.55
CA GLN A 217 -17.05 6.55 -4.60
C GLN A 217 -15.65 6.51 -4.00
N GLU A 218 -14.63 6.64 -4.85
CA GLU A 218 -13.23 6.79 -4.45
C GLU A 218 -13.07 7.91 -3.41
N THR A 219 -12.36 7.62 -2.32
CA THR A 219 -12.24 8.52 -1.16
C THR A 219 -11.02 8.19 -0.28
N GLY A 220 -10.59 9.14 0.54
CA GLY A 220 -9.63 8.90 1.63
C GLY A 220 -8.18 8.81 1.20
N SER A 221 -7.89 9.14 -0.06
CA SER A 221 -6.53 9.23 -0.58
C SER A 221 -5.74 10.35 0.11
N HIS A 222 -4.47 10.11 0.39
CA HIS A 222 -3.49 11.13 0.75
C HIS A 222 -2.28 11.04 -0.19
N GLU A 223 -2.01 12.11 -0.93
CA GLU A 223 -0.86 12.24 -1.83
C GLU A 223 0.42 12.61 -1.06
N ASP A 224 1.59 12.43 -1.67
CA ASP A 224 2.88 12.87 -1.13
C ASP A 224 3.17 12.39 0.32
N VAL A 225 2.70 11.19 0.67
CA VAL A 225 2.92 10.55 1.98
C VAL A 225 4.36 10.10 2.09
N ARG A 226 4.96 10.38 3.25
CA ARG A 226 6.35 10.02 3.59
C ARG A 226 6.41 8.75 4.42
N TRP A 227 5.47 8.60 5.34
CA TRP A 227 5.22 7.37 6.06
C TRP A 227 3.76 7.31 6.52
N LEU A 228 3.27 6.08 6.68
CA LEU A 228 1.94 5.75 7.16
C LEU A 228 2.03 4.61 8.17
N GLU A 229 1.26 4.70 9.24
CA GLU A 229 1.08 3.69 10.28
C GLU A 229 -0.38 3.24 10.26
N ALA A 230 -0.60 1.92 10.21
CA ALA A 230 -1.90 1.27 10.39
C ALA A 230 -1.79 0.39 11.64
N THR A 231 -2.43 0.81 12.72
CA THR A 231 -2.23 0.24 14.06
C THR A 231 -3.53 0.00 14.80
N ASP A 232 -3.46 -0.77 15.86
CA ASP A 232 -4.54 -0.90 16.83
C ASP A 232 -4.52 0.25 17.86
N ILE A 233 -5.43 0.21 18.83
CA ILE A 233 -5.50 1.23 19.88
C ILE A 233 -4.29 1.24 20.82
N GLN A 234 -3.48 0.19 20.83
CA GLN A 234 -2.28 0.05 21.65
C GLN A 234 -0.99 0.43 20.89
N GLY A 235 -1.09 0.71 19.58
CA GLY A 235 0.04 1.06 18.72
C GLY A 235 0.72 -0.14 18.05
N HIS A 236 0.15 -1.35 18.13
CA HIS A 236 0.63 -2.52 17.40
C HIS A 236 0.14 -2.48 15.95
N GLY A 237 1.00 -2.80 14.98
CA GLY A 237 0.62 -2.86 13.57
C GLY A 237 1.80 -2.62 12.64
N LEU A 238 1.53 -2.06 11.46
CA LEU A 238 2.51 -1.88 10.41
C LEU A 238 2.80 -0.40 10.14
N ARG A 239 4.06 -0.13 9.81
CA ARG A 239 4.49 1.16 9.27
C ARG A 239 5.05 0.97 7.87
N VAL A 240 4.52 1.73 6.92
CA VAL A 240 5.06 1.87 5.56
C VAL A 240 5.80 3.19 5.49
N THR A 241 7.05 3.16 5.04
CA THR A 241 7.87 4.37 4.84
C THR A 241 8.35 4.40 3.41
N GLN A 242 8.40 5.60 2.83
CA GLN A 242 8.93 5.79 1.49
C GLN A 242 10.38 5.29 1.37
N ARG A 243 10.79 4.92 0.16
CA ARG A 243 12.18 4.61 -0.15
C ARG A 243 12.79 5.76 -0.94
N GLY A 244 13.88 6.33 -0.42
CA GLY A 244 14.54 7.49 -1.03
C GLY A 244 13.69 8.75 -0.96
N ASP A 245 13.66 9.51 -2.04
CA ASP A 245 12.99 10.81 -2.17
C ASP A 245 11.57 10.73 -2.78
N ARG A 246 11.15 9.55 -3.22
CA ARG A 246 9.84 9.34 -3.83
C ARG A 246 8.75 9.11 -2.79
N HIS A 247 7.87 10.10 -2.63
CA HIS A 247 6.66 9.97 -1.84
C HIS A 247 5.67 8.98 -2.48
N PHE A 248 4.76 8.44 -1.68
CA PHE A 248 3.70 7.54 -2.14
C PHE A 248 2.30 8.09 -1.85
N THR A 249 1.28 7.54 -2.49
CA THR A 249 -0.13 7.82 -2.19
C THR A 249 -0.68 6.64 -1.40
N ALA A 250 -1.48 6.92 -0.36
CA ALA A 250 -2.08 5.85 0.43
C ALA A 250 -3.41 6.29 1.07
N SER A 251 -4.20 5.28 1.41
CA SER A 251 -5.41 5.38 2.22
C SER A 251 -5.49 4.18 3.16
N LEU A 252 -6.23 4.32 4.26
CA LEU A 252 -6.64 3.20 5.13
C LEU A 252 -8.15 3.25 5.26
N LEU A 253 -8.84 2.28 4.68
CA LEU A 253 -10.30 2.22 4.59
C LEU A 253 -10.82 0.89 5.15
N PRO A 254 -12.06 0.85 5.67
CA PRO A 254 -12.63 -0.37 6.25
C PRO A 254 -13.15 -1.37 5.20
N TRP A 255 -13.15 -0.98 3.93
CA TRP A 255 -13.59 -1.81 2.79
C TRP A 255 -12.57 -1.71 1.66
N ASN A 256 -12.44 -2.80 0.91
CA ASN A 256 -11.55 -2.84 -0.26
C ASN A 256 -12.13 -2.06 -1.45
N THR A 257 -11.26 -1.74 -2.41
CA THR A 257 -11.58 -1.04 -3.66
C THR A 257 -12.84 -1.58 -4.33
N TYR A 258 -13.01 -2.90 -4.42
CA TYR A 258 -14.13 -3.52 -5.13
C TYR A 258 -15.47 -3.43 -4.39
N MET A 259 -15.43 -3.46 -3.06
CA MET A 259 -16.61 -3.22 -2.22
C MET A 259 -17.09 -1.77 -2.34
N ILE A 260 -16.16 -0.81 -2.33
CA ILE A 260 -16.48 0.61 -2.51
C ILE A 260 -17.10 0.88 -3.88
N GLU A 261 -16.58 0.26 -4.96
CA GLU A 261 -17.18 0.39 -6.29
C GLU A 261 -18.58 -0.23 -6.40
N ALA A 262 -18.84 -1.32 -5.68
CA ALA A 262 -20.12 -2.01 -5.72
C ALA A 262 -21.23 -1.27 -4.94
N ALA A 263 -20.86 -0.55 -3.87
CA ALA A 263 -21.80 0.18 -3.02
C ALA A 263 -22.37 1.42 -3.71
N ARG A 264 -23.64 1.73 -3.48
CA ARG A 264 -24.27 2.98 -3.96
C ARG A 264 -24.55 3.95 -2.82
N ARG A 265 -24.81 3.43 -1.63
CA ARG A 265 -25.08 4.17 -0.39
C ARG A 265 -24.23 3.59 0.74
N HIS A 266 -24.01 4.38 1.79
CA HIS A 266 -23.28 3.95 2.99
C HIS A 266 -23.99 2.85 3.80
N GLU A 267 -25.24 2.57 3.48
CA GLU A 267 -26.07 1.54 4.12
C GLU A 267 -25.95 0.16 3.46
N ASP A 268 -25.41 0.10 2.23
CA ASP A 268 -25.23 -1.11 1.44
C ASP A 268 -24.02 -1.93 1.94
#